data_AF-A0A085MZK9-F1
#
_entry.id   AF-A0A085MZK9-F1
#
_cell.length_a   1.000
_cell.length_b   1.000
_cell.length_c   1.000
_cell.angle_alpha   90.00
_cell.angle_beta   90.00
_cell.angle_gamma   90.00
#
_symmetry.space_group_name_H-M   'P 1'
#
loop_
_entity.id
_entity.type
_entity.pdbx_description
1 polymer ?
#
loop_
_entity_poly.entity_id
_entity_poly.type
_entity_poly.pdbx_seq_one_letter_code
_entity_poly.pdbx_strand_id
1 'polypeptide(L)'
;MFTCLASRAIHLEMAYSLDTESFLAAMRRFEHRRGTPAAYWSDNGKNFVGANRELFKCLQRLDQVKITENLSVRRVAWNFIPPSAPHMGGAWEALIKSVKRALIMVLQGSTLTDEILVTALAHVECIVNGRPLTYLSSRADDPQPLTPNHLLIGRSVPDLAPDVISPEGISLKKRWRYSEFLASQFWKRWIKEFLPTLMGRRK
;
A
#
# COMPACT_ATOMS: atom_id res chain seq x y z
N MET A 1 -1.29 5.35 -1.58
CA MET A 1 -1.29 3.88 -1.41
C MET A 1 -1.47 3.26 -2.77
N PHE A 2 -0.63 2.27 -3.08
CA PHE A 2 -0.71 1.45 -4.29
C PHE A 2 -1.12 0.03 -3.89
N THR A 3 -1.87 -0.65 -4.74
CA THR A 3 -2.28 -2.04 -4.53
C THR A 3 -2.01 -2.85 -5.79
N CYS A 4 -1.36 -4.00 -5.64
CA CYS A 4 -1.10 -4.91 -6.75
C CYS A 4 -2.31 -5.82 -6.96
N LEU A 5 -2.85 -5.87 -8.18
CA LEU A 5 -3.97 -6.76 -8.48
C LEU A 5 -3.56 -8.24 -8.55
N ALA A 6 -2.30 -8.54 -8.89
CA ALA A 6 -1.78 -9.90 -9.00
C ALA A 6 -1.41 -10.49 -7.63
N SER A 7 -0.50 -9.85 -6.89
CA SER A 7 -0.04 -10.35 -5.58
C SER A 7 -0.93 -9.94 -4.41
N ARG A 8 -1.90 -9.04 -4.66
CA ARG A 8 -2.72 -8.40 -3.63
C ARG A 8 -1.90 -7.61 -2.61
N ALA A 9 -0.60 -7.38 -2.83
CA ALA A 9 0.23 -6.56 -1.96
C ALA A 9 -0.22 -5.10 -1.95
N ILE A 10 0.02 -4.42 -0.83
CA ILE A 10 -0.11 -2.97 -0.74
C ILE A 10 1.26 -2.32 -0.62
N HIS A 11 1.33 -1.05 -1.02
CA HIS A 11 2.50 -0.19 -0.82
C HIS A 11 2.06 1.19 -0.35
N LEU A 12 2.64 1.67 0.74
CA LEU A 12 2.33 2.95 1.38
C LEU A 12 3.46 3.95 1.14
N GLU A 13 3.07 5.13 0.68
CA GLU A 13 3.98 6.27 0.47
C GLU A 13 3.37 7.49 1.13
N MET A 14 4.21 8.24 1.82
CA MET A 14 3.87 9.60 2.23
C MET A 14 3.92 10.52 1.02
N ALA A 15 2.91 11.36 0.85
CA ALA A 15 2.89 12.46 -0.10
C ALA A 15 2.70 13.76 0.68
N TYR A 16 3.39 14.82 0.29
CA TYR A 16 3.41 16.08 1.04
C TYR A 16 2.25 17.02 0.69
N SER A 17 1.61 16.78 -0.45
CA SER A 17 0.43 17.49 -0.92
C SER A 17 -0.44 16.59 -1.80
N LEU A 18 -1.65 17.06 -2.12
CA LEU A 18 -2.62 16.38 -3.00
C LEU A 18 -2.43 16.73 -4.49
N ASP A 19 -1.34 17.40 -4.85
CA ASP A 19 -1.04 17.78 -6.23
C ASP A 19 -0.34 16.66 -7.03
N THR A 20 -0.15 16.95 -8.32
CA THR A 20 0.51 16.04 -9.27
C THR A 20 1.97 15.80 -8.92
N GLU A 21 2.71 16.82 -8.46
CA GLU A 21 4.15 16.72 -8.20
C GLU A 21 4.44 15.80 -7.01
N SER A 22 3.72 16.00 -5.89
CA SER A 22 3.81 15.12 -4.72
C SER A 22 3.42 13.68 -5.05
N PHE A 23 2.39 13.50 -5.89
CA PHE A 23 2.00 12.17 -6.34
C PHE A 23 3.06 11.52 -7.24
N LEU A 24 3.63 12.25 -8.21
CA LEU A 24 4.72 11.74 -9.06
C LEU A 24 5.93 11.33 -8.24
N ALA A 25 6.32 12.11 -7.23
CA ALA A 25 7.40 11.77 -6.32
C ALA A 25 7.10 10.47 -5.54
N ALA A 26 5.88 10.31 -5.03
CA ALA A 26 5.44 9.07 -4.38
C ALA A 26 5.41 7.88 -5.35
N MET A 27 4.93 8.09 -6.57
CA MET A 27 4.90 7.08 -7.63
C MET A 27 6.30 6.58 -7.97
N ARG A 28 7.28 7.48 -8.13
CA ARG A 28 8.68 7.12 -8.40
C ARG A 28 9.30 6.32 -7.26
N ARG A 29 9.04 6.69 -6.01
CA ARG A 29 9.49 5.91 -4.85
C ARG A 29 8.90 4.50 -4.84
N PHE A 30 7.61 4.36 -5.17
CA PHE A 30 6.96 3.07 -5.34
C PHE A 30 7.61 2.25 -6.47
N GLU A 31 7.73 2.81 -7.67
CA GLU A 31 8.30 2.12 -8.85
C GLU A 31 9.73 1.64 -8.58
N HIS A 32 10.57 2.46 -7.94
CA HIS A 32 11.95 2.07 -7.64
C HIS A 32 12.07 1.02 -6.52
N ARG A 33 11.05 0.87 -5.66
CA ARG A 33 11.01 -0.16 -4.62
C ARG A 33 10.35 -1.46 -5.07
N ARG A 34 9.36 -1.38 -5.94
CA ARG A 34 8.47 -2.51 -6.30
C ARG A 34 8.57 -2.93 -7.77
N GLY A 35 9.30 -2.16 -8.57
CA GLY A 35 9.31 -2.26 -10.02
C GLY A 35 8.18 -1.44 -10.65
N THR A 36 8.39 -1.06 -11.91
CA THR A 36 7.37 -0.37 -12.71
C THR A 36 6.28 -1.37 -13.13
N PRO A 37 5.00 -1.10 -12.84
CA PRO A 37 3.91 -1.97 -13.27
C PRO A 37 3.68 -1.87 -14.78
N ALA A 38 3.08 -2.91 -15.36
CA ALA A 38 2.64 -2.87 -16.76
C ALA A 38 1.51 -1.86 -16.99
N ALA A 39 0.63 -1.68 -16.00
CA ALA A 39 -0.49 -0.76 -16.07
C ALA A 39 -0.87 -0.18 -14.70
N TYR A 40 -1.31 1.08 -14.70
CA TYR A 40 -1.99 1.73 -13.59
C TYR A 40 -3.50 1.77 -13.80
N TRP A 41 -4.24 1.68 -12.70
CA TRP A 41 -5.69 1.88 -12.65
C TRP A 41 -6.00 2.90 -11.55
N SER A 42 -6.69 3.98 -11.87
CA SER A 42 -7.05 5.05 -10.91
C SER A 42 -8.41 5.67 -11.21
N ASP A 43 -8.95 6.42 -10.25
CA ASP A 43 -10.05 7.36 -10.55
C ASP A 43 -9.54 8.57 -11.36
N ASN A 44 -10.48 9.44 -11.76
CA ASN A 44 -10.21 10.67 -12.51
C ASN A 44 -9.70 11.83 -11.62
N GLY A 45 -9.04 11.53 -10.50
CA GLY A 45 -8.39 12.53 -9.65
C GLY A 45 -7.42 13.40 -10.45
N LYS A 46 -7.45 14.73 -10.22
CA LYS A 46 -6.67 15.71 -10.98
C LYS A 46 -5.16 15.42 -10.94
N ASN A 47 -4.65 14.95 -9.80
CA ASN A 47 -3.27 14.54 -9.61
C ASN A 47 -2.89 13.31 -10.47
N PHE A 48 -3.78 12.32 -10.60
CA PHE A 48 -3.55 11.15 -11.46
C PHE A 48 -3.63 11.51 -12.95
N VAL A 49 -4.60 12.32 -13.34
CA VAL A 49 -4.70 12.85 -14.72
C VAL A 49 -3.45 13.65 -15.10
N GLY A 50 -2.97 14.50 -14.18
CA GLY A 50 -1.73 15.26 -14.36
C GLY A 50 -0.52 14.34 -14.50
N ALA A 51 -0.40 13.30 -13.66
CA ALA A 51 0.72 12.36 -13.72
C ALA A 51 0.74 11.55 -15.02
N ASN A 52 -0.42 11.08 -15.50
CA ASN A 52 -0.51 10.42 -16.79
C ASN A 52 -0.06 11.34 -17.94
N ARG A 53 -0.42 12.64 -17.88
CA ARG A 53 0.04 13.62 -18.86
C ARG A 53 1.57 13.80 -18.83
N GLU A 54 2.18 13.89 -17.65
CA GLU A 54 3.64 14.00 -17.52
C GLU A 54 4.36 12.74 -17.99
N LEU A 55 3.83 11.56 -17.70
CA LEU A 55 4.35 10.29 -18.21
C LEU A 55 4.33 10.28 -19.75
N PHE A 56 3.23 10.70 -20.37
CA PHE A 56 3.09 10.78 -21.82
C PHE A 56 4.11 11.76 -22.45
N LYS A 57 4.31 12.94 -21.85
CA LYS A 57 5.35 13.89 -22.30
C LYS A 57 6.75 13.31 -22.20
N CYS A 58 7.04 12.51 -21.17
CA CYS A 58 8.34 11.86 -21.02
C CYS A 58 8.55 10.80 -22.12
N LEU A 59 7.51 10.01 -22.42
CA LEU A 59 7.55 9.04 -23.52
C LEU A 59 7.75 9.71 -24.88
N GLN A 60 7.05 10.81 -25.17
CA GLN A 60 7.25 11.55 -26.43
C GLN A 60 8.68 12.08 -26.59
N ARG A 61 9.27 12.62 -25.52
CA ARG A 61 10.68 13.05 -25.53
C ARG A 61 11.63 11.88 -25.75
N LEU A 62 11.37 10.74 -25.12
CA LEU A 62 12.19 9.54 -25.30
C LEU A 62 12.04 8.97 -26.71
N ASP A 63 10.84 8.93 -27.28
CA ASP A 63 10.60 8.46 -28.64
C ASP A 63 11.35 9.34 -29.65
N GLN A 64 11.37 10.68 -29.48
CA GLN A 64 12.17 11.59 -30.31
C GLN A 64 13.69 11.30 -30.23
N VAL A 65 14.18 10.86 -29.08
CA VAL A 65 15.61 10.54 -28.86
C VAL A 65 15.94 9.09 -29.28
N LYS A 66 14.97 8.17 -29.25
CA LYS A 66 15.15 6.72 -29.46
C LYS A 66 14.76 6.20 -30.84
N ILE A 67 14.50 7.08 -31.82
CA ILE A 67 14.41 6.67 -33.24
C ILE A 67 15.69 5.98 -33.72
N THR A 68 16.81 6.06 -32.98
CA THR A 68 18.10 5.57 -33.47
C THR A 68 18.48 4.13 -33.13
N GLU A 69 17.99 3.42 -32.11
CA GLU A 69 18.48 2.03 -31.87
C GLU A 69 17.66 1.22 -30.82
N ASN A 70 17.00 0.14 -31.28
CA ASN A 70 16.72 -1.17 -30.65
C ASN A 70 16.28 -1.32 -29.16
N LEU A 71 15.95 -0.26 -28.42
CA LEU A 71 15.45 -0.39 -27.05
C LEU A 71 13.91 -0.34 -27.02
N SER A 72 13.27 -1.50 -26.85
CA SER A 72 11.83 -1.58 -26.60
C SER A 72 11.48 -0.84 -25.29
N VAL A 73 11.03 0.40 -25.38
CA VAL A 73 10.52 1.14 -24.23
C VAL A 73 9.19 0.49 -23.83
N ARG A 74 9.18 -0.23 -22.70
CA ARG A 74 7.93 -0.74 -22.12
C ARG A 74 7.05 0.46 -21.77
N ARG A 75 5.99 0.67 -22.54
CA ARG A 75 5.00 1.71 -22.30
C ARG A 75 4.12 1.25 -21.13
N VAL A 76 4.08 2.05 -20.08
CA VAL A 76 3.15 1.82 -18.96
C VAL A 76 1.77 2.30 -19.41
N ALA A 77 0.77 1.42 -19.37
CA ALA A 77 -0.61 1.80 -19.66
C ALA A 77 -1.23 2.51 -18.45
N TRP A 78 -2.07 3.52 -18.68
CA TRP A 78 -2.85 4.15 -17.61
C TRP A 78 -4.33 4.08 -17.94
N ASN A 79 -5.10 3.42 -17.09
CA ASN A 79 -6.54 3.22 -17.25
C ASN A 79 -7.30 4.00 -16.17
N PHE A 80 -8.23 4.85 -16.60
CA PHE A 80 -9.09 5.59 -15.69
C PHE A 80 -10.41 4.85 -15.52
N ILE A 81 -10.81 4.62 -14.26
CA ILE A 81 -12.04 3.90 -13.94
C ILE A 81 -13.22 4.83 -14.20
N PRO A 82 -14.20 4.43 -15.04
CA PRO A 82 -15.41 5.20 -15.25
C PRO A 82 -16.19 5.35 -13.93
N PRO A 83 -16.79 6.52 -13.63
CA PRO A 83 -17.57 6.74 -12.40
C PRO A 83 -18.70 5.72 -12.17
N SER A 84 -19.16 5.07 -13.24
CA SER A 84 -20.29 4.14 -13.29
C SER A 84 -19.90 2.65 -13.20
N ALA A 85 -18.64 2.29 -12.98
CA ALA A 85 -18.18 0.89 -12.92
C ALA A 85 -17.56 0.44 -11.56
N PRO A 86 -18.26 0.61 -10.41
CA PRO A 86 -17.73 0.29 -9.08
C PRO A 86 -17.50 -1.21 -8.81
N HIS A 87 -18.05 -2.10 -9.64
CA HIS A 87 -17.95 -3.56 -9.44
C HIS A 87 -16.58 -4.13 -9.80
N MET A 88 -15.78 -3.47 -10.63
CA MET A 88 -14.44 -3.94 -11.02
C MET A 88 -13.42 -3.82 -9.87
N GLY A 89 -13.73 -3.08 -8.80
CA GLY A 89 -12.77 -2.74 -7.75
C GLY A 89 -13.08 -3.17 -6.33
N GLY A 90 -14.24 -3.75 -6.06
CA GLY A 90 -14.75 -3.93 -4.69
C GLY A 90 -13.78 -4.61 -3.71
N ALA A 91 -13.02 -5.62 -4.14
CA ALA A 91 -12.10 -6.34 -3.27
C ALA A 91 -10.84 -5.53 -2.90
N TRP A 92 -10.31 -4.69 -3.80
CA TRP A 92 -9.16 -3.84 -3.46
C TRP A 92 -9.64 -2.55 -2.80
N GLU A 93 -10.79 -1.98 -3.20
CA GLU A 93 -11.42 -0.82 -2.56
C GLU A 93 -11.74 -1.08 -1.08
N ALA A 94 -12.28 -2.27 -0.75
CA ALA A 94 -12.54 -2.66 0.62
C ALA A 94 -11.26 -2.69 1.46
N LEU A 95 -10.16 -3.20 0.90
CA LEU A 95 -8.85 -3.20 1.54
C LEU A 95 -8.31 -1.77 1.72
N ILE A 96 -8.41 -0.92 0.69
CA ILE A 96 -8.02 0.49 0.79
C ILE A 96 -8.77 1.18 1.93
N LYS A 97 -10.08 0.95 1.99
CA LYS A 97 -10.96 1.55 2.97
C LYS A 97 -10.62 1.10 4.39
N SER A 98 -10.37 -0.19 4.62
CA SER A 98 -10.02 -0.70 5.96
C SER A 98 -8.65 -0.17 6.43
N VAL A 99 -7.65 -0.15 5.55
CA VAL A 99 -6.32 0.39 5.89
C VAL A 99 -6.39 1.88 6.19
N LYS A 100 -7.06 2.67 5.34
CA LYS A 100 -7.22 4.12 5.54
C LYS A 100 -7.94 4.44 6.85
N ARG A 101 -9.04 3.74 7.15
CA ARG A 101 -9.80 3.95 8.39
C ARG A 101 -8.96 3.67 9.62
N ALA A 102 -8.27 2.52 9.67
CA ALA A 102 -7.39 2.19 10.78
C ALA A 102 -6.25 3.22 10.93
N LEU A 103 -5.63 3.65 9.84
CA LEU A 103 -4.60 4.70 9.87
C LEU A 103 -5.15 6.03 10.39
N ILE A 104 -6.29 6.51 9.89
CA ILE A 104 -6.90 7.77 10.35
C ILE A 104 -7.15 7.72 11.85
N MET A 105 -7.75 6.64 12.36
CA MET A 105 -8.06 6.51 13.79
C MET A 105 -6.81 6.48 14.67
N VAL A 106 -5.71 5.90 14.19
CA VAL A 106 -4.45 5.80 14.94
C VAL A 106 -3.64 7.09 14.92
N LEU A 107 -3.66 7.80 13.79
CA LEU A 107 -2.86 9.02 13.59
C LEU A 107 -3.61 10.29 14.05
N GLN A 108 -4.95 10.22 14.19
CA GLN A 108 -5.76 11.37 14.58
C GLN A 108 -5.34 11.93 15.95
N GLY A 109 -5.11 13.24 16.00
CA GLY A 109 -4.69 13.94 17.21
C GLY A 109 -3.23 13.76 17.61
N SER A 110 -2.43 13.01 16.83
CA SER A 110 -1.00 12.83 17.08
C SER A 110 -0.17 13.85 16.30
N THR A 111 0.78 14.51 16.97
CA THR A 111 1.80 15.33 16.29
C THR A 111 2.96 14.43 15.88
N LEU A 112 3.12 14.21 14.58
CA LEU A 112 4.11 13.30 14.00
C LEU A 112 5.16 14.07 13.23
N THR A 113 6.40 13.56 13.26
CA THR A 113 7.43 13.96 12.30
C THR A 113 7.36 13.05 11.09
N ASP A 114 7.89 13.52 9.95
CA ASP A 114 8.02 12.72 8.74
C ASP A 114 8.74 11.39 8.98
N GLU A 115 9.83 11.41 9.77
CA GLU A 115 10.61 10.23 10.12
C GLU A 115 9.73 9.18 10.81
N ILE A 116 8.93 9.61 11.79
CA ILE A 116 8.01 8.75 12.52
C ILE A 116 6.94 8.19 11.59
N LEU A 117 6.33 9.05 10.77
CA LEU A 117 5.21 8.68 9.90
C LEU A 117 5.64 7.70 8.82
N VAL A 118 6.76 7.95 8.12
CA VAL A 118 7.29 7.06 7.09
C VAL A 118 7.64 5.69 7.68
N THR A 119 8.26 5.68 8.87
CA THR A 119 8.59 4.43 9.57
C THR A 119 7.33 3.67 9.98
N ALA A 120 6.32 4.35 10.53
CA ALA A 120 5.05 3.74 10.89
C ALA A 120 4.31 3.16 9.67
N LEU A 121 4.32 3.89 8.53
CA LEU A 121 3.72 3.39 7.27
C LEU A 121 4.43 2.13 6.77
N ALA A 122 5.75 2.01 6.92
CA ALA A 122 6.48 0.80 6.56
C ALA A 122 6.09 -0.40 7.44
N HIS A 123 5.92 -0.20 8.75
CA HIS A 123 5.40 -1.25 9.64
C HIS A 123 3.98 -1.66 9.24
N VAL A 124 3.10 -0.68 8.98
CA VAL A 124 1.72 -0.94 8.55
C VAL A 124 1.67 -1.72 7.24
N GLU A 125 2.50 -1.35 6.26
CA GLU A 125 2.64 -2.09 5.01
C GLU A 125 3.04 -3.54 5.25
N CYS A 126 4.02 -3.76 6.13
CA CYS A 126 4.48 -5.09 6.52
C CYS A 126 3.37 -5.94 7.16
N ILE A 127 2.60 -5.35 8.08
CA ILE A 127 1.44 -5.97 8.75
C ILE A 127 0.39 -6.38 7.72
N VAL A 128 -0.04 -5.44 6.86
CA VAL A 128 -1.10 -5.70 5.88
C VAL A 128 -0.66 -6.73 4.83
N ASN A 129 0.61 -6.72 4.43
CA ASN A 129 1.17 -7.72 3.52
C ASN A 129 1.48 -9.07 4.19
N GLY A 130 1.43 -9.16 5.52
CA GLY A 130 1.48 -10.41 6.29
C GLY A 130 0.15 -11.16 6.34
N ARG A 131 -0.93 -10.56 5.84
CA ARG A 131 -2.25 -11.18 5.87
C ARG A 131 -2.34 -12.40 4.93
N PRO A 132 -3.16 -13.41 5.27
CA PRO A 132 -3.38 -14.57 4.41
C PRO A 132 -4.13 -14.20 3.13
N LEU A 133 -3.72 -14.81 2.01
CA LEU A 133 -4.42 -14.83 0.72
C LEU A 133 -5.28 -16.08 0.54
N THR A 134 -4.91 -17.15 1.24
CA THR A 134 -5.59 -18.44 1.22
C THR A 134 -6.39 -18.64 2.51
N TYR A 135 -7.14 -19.74 2.57
CA TYR A 135 -7.84 -20.15 3.78
C TYR A 135 -6.87 -20.27 4.96
N LEU A 136 -7.32 -19.78 6.13
CA LEU A 136 -6.65 -20.01 7.41
C LEU A 136 -7.18 -21.31 7.98
N SER A 137 -6.34 -22.35 8.02
CA SER A 137 -6.70 -23.58 8.71
C SER A 137 -6.59 -23.43 10.21
N SER A 138 -7.49 -24.12 10.92
CA SER A 138 -7.44 -24.30 12.38
C SER A 138 -6.58 -25.48 12.82
N ARG A 139 -6.05 -26.28 11.88
CA ARG A 139 -5.24 -27.45 12.21
C ARG A 139 -3.74 -27.11 12.26
N ALA A 140 -3.03 -27.67 13.24
CA ALA A 140 -1.61 -27.39 13.46
C ALA A 140 -0.67 -28.04 12.43
N ASP A 141 -1.15 -29.06 11.69
CA ASP A 141 -0.43 -29.78 10.65
C ASP A 141 -0.59 -29.14 9.25
N ASP A 142 -1.50 -28.19 9.10
CA ASP A 142 -1.75 -27.55 7.81
C ASP A 142 -0.67 -26.54 7.45
N PRO A 143 -0.34 -26.40 6.15
CA PRO A 143 0.70 -25.49 5.70
C PRO A 143 0.33 -24.04 6.01
N GLN A 144 1.35 -23.23 6.33
CA GLN A 144 1.17 -21.79 6.56
C GLN A 144 0.49 -21.15 5.33
N PRO A 145 -0.53 -20.28 5.53
CA PRO A 145 -1.20 -19.64 4.41
C PRO A 145 -0.24 -18.77 3.60
N LEU A 146 -0.43 -18.74 2.28
CA LEU A 146 0.29 -17.84 1.41
C LEU A 146 -0.09 -16.39 1.73
N THR A 147 0.89 -15.48 1.76
CA THR A 147 0.68 -14.06 2.06
C THR A 147 1.31 -13.20 0.96
N PRO A 148 0.92 -11.92 0.79
CA PRO A 148 1.64 -11.03 -0.11
C PRO A 148 3.14 -10.94 0.18
N ASN A 149 3.57 -11.01 1.46
CA ASN A 149 4.99 -11.00 1.82
C ASN A 149 5.75 -12.21 1.24
N HIS A 150 5.14 -13.39 1.18
CA HIS A 150 5.76 -14.54 0.49
C HIS A 150 6.07 -14.21 -0.97
N LEU A 151 5.16 -13.52 -1.67
CA LEU A 151 5.33 -13.14 -3.07
C LEU A 151 6.31 -11.97 -3.27
N LEU A 152 6.40 -11.07 -2.30
CA LEU A 152 7.21 -9.85 -2.42
C LEU A 152 8.65 -10.03 -1.95
N ILE A 153 8.87 -10.76 -0.85
CA ILE A 153 10.16 -10.87 -0.17
C ILE A 153 10.59 -12.33 0.07
N GLY A 154 9.83 -13.30 -0.47
CA GLY A 154 10.17 -14.72 -0.40
C GLY A 154 9.97 -15.37 0.97
N ARG A 155 9.36 -14.67 1.94
CA ARG A 155 9.12 -15.17 3.30
C ARG A 155 7.85 -14.61 3.90
N SER A 156 7.25 -15.37 4.82
CA SER A 156 6.33 -14.80 5.79
C SER A 156 7.08 -13.85 6.72
N VAL A 157 6.40 -12.84 7.23
CA VAL A 157 6.96 -12.04 8.32
C VAL A 157 6.49 -12.70 9.62
N PRO A 158 7.39 -12.95 10.59
CA PRO A 158 7.00 -13.53 11.88
C PRO A 158 5.88 -12.70 12.51
N ASP A 159 5.00 -13.38 13.26
CA ASP A 159 3.78 -12.84 13.87
C ASP A 159 3.97 -11.40 14.33
N LEU A 160 3.52 -10.49 13.47
CA LEU A 160 3.63 -9.04 13.63
C LEU A 160 2.51 -8.55 14.55
N ALA A 161 2.22 -9.31 15.61
CA ALA A 161 1.75 -8.69 16.82
C ALA A 161 3.01 -8.06 17.42
N PRO A 162 3.33 -6.77 17.14
CA PRO A 162 4.31 -6.11 18.00
C PRO A 162 3.83 -6.38 19.42
N ASP A 163 4.71 -6.98 20.24
CA ASP A 163 4.49 -7.13 21.67
C ASP A 163 3.79 -5.86 22.12
N VAL A 164 2.58 -5.98 22.68
CA VAL A 164 1.72 -4.84 22.95
C VAL A 164 2.55 -3.83 23.75
N ILE A 165 3.10 -2.83 23.05
CA ILE A 165 4.09 -1.94 23.66
C ILE A 165 3.30 -1.16 24.68
N SER A 166 3.64 -1.37 25.94
CA SER A 166 2.96 -0.68 27.02
C SER A 166 3.14 0.83 26.84
N PRO A 167 2.11 1.66 27.11
CA PRO A 167 2.22 3.11 26.99
C PRO A 167 3.37 3.70 27.82
N GLU A 168 3.84 2.99 28.84
CA GLU A 168 4.93 3.42 29.71
C GLU A 168 6.25 3.58 28.94
N GLY A 169 6.78 4.82 28.92
CA GLY A 169 8.10 5.13 28.36
C GLY A 169 8.12 5.37 26.85
N ILE A 170 6.95 5.45 26.22
CA ILE A 170 6.77 5.89 24.83
C ILE A 170 6.94 7.41 24.77
N SER A 171 7.90 7.88 23.97
CA SER A 171 8.08 9.31 23.75
C SER A 171 8.54 9.60 22.33
N LEU A 172 8.25 10.81 21.85
CA LEU A 172 8.73 11.29 20.55
C LEU A 172 10.27 11.34 20.44
N LYS A 173 10.99 11.30 21.57
CA LYS A 173 12.46 11.18 21.58
C LYS A 173 12.91 9.78 21.17
N LYS A 174 12.10 8.74 21.42
CA LYS A 174 12.33 7.35 21.01
C LYS A 174 11.53 7.05 19.74
N ARG A 175 11.87 7.72 18.64
CA ARG A 175 11.10 7.73 17.39
C ARG A 175 10.75 6.34 16.86
N TRP A 176 11.72 5.43 16.83
CA TRP A 176 11.50 4.06 16.36
C TRP A 176 10.46 3.31 17.20
N ARG A 177 10.54 3.39 18.54
CA ARG A 177 9.52 2.79 19.44
C ARG A 177 8.15 3.42 19.28
N TYR A 178 8.11 4.73 19.04
CA TYR A 178 6.85 5.42 18.79
C TYR A 178 6.21 4.95 17.48
N SER A 179 6.99 4.76 16.42
CA SER A 179 6.52 4.17 15.16
C SER A 179 6.02 2.73 15.33
N GLU A 180 6.70 1.89 16.11
CA GLU A 180 6.22 0.54 16.46
C GLU A 180 4.93 0.58 17.27
N PHE A 181 4.82 1.52 18.21
CA PHE A 181 3.58 1.71 18.97
C PHE A 181 2.42 2.06 18.05
N LEU A 182 2.59 3.01 17.12
CA LEU A 182 1.56 3.33 16.12
C LEU A 182 1.18 2.10 15.30
N ALA A 183 2.15 1.28 14.89
CA ALA A 183 1.89 0.04 14.18
C ALA A 183 1.09 -0.97 15.03
N SER A 184 1.37 -1.05 16.33
CA SER A 184 0.62 -1.91 17.28
C SER A 184 -0.84 -1.46 17.42
N GLN A 185 -1.08 -0.16 17.50
CA GLN A 185 -2.44 0.39 17.55
C GLN A 185 -3.16 0.18 16.22
N PHE A 186 -2.44 0.34 15.10
CA PHE A 186 -2.95 0.03 13.77
C PHE A 186 -3.37 -1.43 13.69
N TRP A 187 -2.53 -2.38 14.09
CA TRP A 187 -2.85 -3.81 14.06
C TRP A 187 -4.14 -4.12 14.85
N LYS A 188 -4.20 -3.67 16.11
CA LYS A 188 -5.37 -3.87 16.99
C LYS A 188 -6.66 -3.32 16.38
N ARG A 189 -6.58 -2.16 15.70
CA ARG A 189 -7.74 -1.55 15.06
C ARG A 189 -8.09 -2.24 13.76
N TRP A 190 -7.10 -2.49 12.91
CA TRP A 190 -7.27 -3.06 11.58
C TRP A 190 -7.81 -4.48 11.63
N ILE A 191 -7.37 -5.32 12.58
CA ILE A 191 -7.96 -6.65 12.80
C ILE A 191 -9.48 -6.59 12.98
N LYS A 192 -9.98 -5.62 13.76
CA LYS A 192 -11.42 -5.46 14.00
C LYS A 192 -12.19 -5.07 12.74
N GLU A 193 -11.52 -4.41 11.79
CA GLU A 193 -12.10 -3.99 10.51
C GLU A 193 -11.91 -5.06 9.42
N PHE A 194 -10.86 -5.86 9.49
CA PHE A 194 -10.48 -6.86 8.49
C PHE A 194 -11.08 -8.25 8.75
N LEU A 195 -11.07 -8.76 9.99
CA LEU A 195 -11.64 -10.07 10.32
C LEU A 195 -13.09 -10.24 9.84
N PRO A 196 -14.01 -9.27 10.00
CA PRO A 196 -15.37 -9.40 9.49
C PRO A 196 -15.46 -9.56 7.97
N THR A 197 -14.41 -9.18 7.23
CA THR A 197 -14.34 -9.36 5.77
C THR A 197 -13.87 -10.76 5.36
N LEU A 198 -13.21 -11.49 6.26
CA LEU A 198 -12.80 -12.89 6.05
C LEU A 198 -13.92 -13.88 6.40
N MET A 199 -14.81 -13.51 7.32
CA MET A 199 -16.00 -14.28 7.62
C MET A 199 -17.00 -14.08 6.48
N GLY A 200 -17.21 -15.12 5.68
CA GLY A 200 -18.17 -15.08 4.57
C GLY A 200 -19.52 -14.57 5.05
N ARG A 201 -20.04 -13.51 4.41
CA ARG A 201 -21.45 -13.12 4.59
C ARG A 201 -22.30 -14.32 4.19
N ARG A 202 -23.00 -14.93 5.15
CA ARG A 202 -24.15 -15.77 4.81
C ARG A 202 -25.11 -14.87 4.03
N LYS A 203 -25.31 -15.21 2.74
CA LYS A 203 -26.44 -14.70 1.97
C LYS A 203 -27.71 -15.39 2.45
#